data_AF-A0A126R416-F1
#
_entry.id   AF-A0A126R416-F1
#
_cell.length_a   1.000
_cell.length_b   1.000
_cell.length_c   1.000
_cell.angle_alpha   90.00
_cell.angle_beta   90.00
_cell.angle_gamma   90.00
#
_symmetry.space_group_name_H-M   'P 1'
#
loop_
_entity.id
_entity.type
_entity.pdbx_description
1 polymer ?
#
loop_
_entity_poly.entity_id
_entity_poly.type
_entity_poly.pdbx_seq_one_letter_code
_entity_poly.pdbx_strand_id
1 'polypeptide(L)'
;MPFSRRFVAFTSVLLSACALAGTKPSASNSTSALATAARTQDARALSYVEKECSGCHALRPGVEPPNPQAPSFVTVANGMGFTEEKLREFFQDGHDDPMAMSIHLTEDEANMAAAYIMSLRSPR
;
A
#
# COMPACT_ATOMS: atom_id res chain seq x y z
N MET A 1 -2.78 -41.15 -40.89
CA MET A 1 -1.58 -40.34 -41.18
C MET A 1 -0.52 -40.70 -40.14
N PRO A 2 0.68 -41.12 -40.54
CA PRO A 2 1.67 -41.75 -39.67
C PRO A 2 2.45 -40.74 -38.81
N PHE A 3 2.75 -41.18 -37.58
CA PHE A 3 3.76 -40.63 -36.68
C PHE A 3 5.11 -40.48 -37.41
N SER A 4 5.81 -39.37 -37.17
CA SER A 4 7.24 -39.28 -37.48
C SER A 4 8.02 -38.76 -36.28
N ARG A 5 8.61 -39.73 -35.56
CA ARG A 5 9.74 -39.56 -34.65
C ARG A 5 10.90 -38.93 -35.42
N ARG A 6 11.56 -37.94 -34.83
CA ARG A 6 13.00 -37.73 -35.03
C ARG A 6 13.69 -37.68 -33.68
N PHE A 7 14.34 -38.81 -33.36
CA PHE A 7 15.43 -38.86 -32.40
C PHE A 7 16.70 -38.43 -33.14
N VAL A 8 17.40 -37.43 -32.62
CA VAL A 8 18.85 -37.29 -32.81
C VAL A 8 19.43 -36.89 -31.46
N ALA A 9 20.27 -37.76 -30.92
CA ALA A 9 21.13 -37.51 -29.77
C ALA A 9 22.50 -37.04 -30.28
N PHE A 10 23.07 -35.99 -29.70
CA PHE A 10 24.50 -35.65 -29.71
C PHE A 10 24.77 -34.80 -28.44
N THR A 11 25.21 -35.45 -27.35
CA THR A 11 26.57 -35.38 -26.77
C THR A 11 27.03 -34.01 -26.25
N SER A 12 26.98 -33.90 -24.93
CA SER A 12 28.00 -33.46 -23.95
C SER A 12 28.99 -32.31 -24.22
N VAL A 13 29.27 -31.66 -23.08
CA VAL A 13 30.47 -30.92 -22.65
C VAL A 13 30.50 -29.41 -22.97
N LEU A 14 30.36 -28.56 -21.93
CA LEU A 14 31.48 -27.83 -21.29
C LEU A 14 30.98 -26.84 -20.24
N LEU A 15 31.61 -26.93 -19.07
CA LEU A 15 31.61 -25.95 -17.98
C LEU A 15 31.83 -24.53 -18.52
N SER A 16 30.92 -23.61 -18.22
CA SER A 16 31.20 -22.18 -18.28
C SER A 16 31.01 -21.59 -16.89
N ALA A 17 32.07 -21.71 -16.09
CA ALA A 17 32.26 -20.87 -14.92
C ALA A 17 32.60 -19.46 -15.41
N CYS A 18 31.68 -18.51 -15.27
CA CYS A 18 32.01 -17.09 -15.32
C CYS A 18 31.51 -16.41 -14.04
N ALA A 19 32.50 -16.23 -13.15
CA ALA A 19 32.63 -15.16 -12.19
C ALA A 19 31.41 -14.79 -11.34
N LEU A 20 31.50 -15.20 -10.06
CA LEU A 20 31.12 -14.34 -8.93
C LEU A 20 31.97 -13.06 -9.01
N ALA A 21 31.63 -12.14 -9.92
CA ALA A 21 32.06 -10.77 -9.82
C ALA A 21 31.29 -10.19 -8.64
N GLY A 22 31.99 -10.00 -7.52
CA GLY A 22 31.48 -9.27 -6.38
C GLY A 22 31.04 -7.88 -6.81
N THR A 23 29.77 -7.75 -7.21
CA THR A 23 29.08 -6.47 -7.18
C THR A 23 28.91 -6.14 -5.72
N LYS A 24 29.90 -5.42 -5.17
CA LYS A 24 29.70 -4.55 -4.02
C LYS A 24 28.39 -3.81 -4.33
N PRO A 25 27.32 -3.96 -3.51
CA PRO A 25 26.07 -3.29 -3.81
C PRO A 25 26.37 -1.80 -3.89
N SER A 26 26.34 -1.26 -5.11
CA SER A 26 26.45 0.17 -5.32
C SER A 26 25.19 0.75 -4.71
N ALA A 27 25.35 1.54 -3.64
CA ALA A 27 24.27 2.12 -2.85
C ALA A 27 23.28 2.97 -3.66
N SER A 28 23.54 3.19 -4.96
CA SER A 28 22.68 3.90 -5.90
C SER A 28 21.39 3.14 -6.27
N ASN A 29 21.35 1.80 -6.21
CA ASN A 29 20.14 1.03 -6.60
C ASN A 29 19.12 0.88 -5.46
N SER A 30 19.57 0.98 -4.21
CA SER A 30 18.73 0.77 -3.04
C SER A 30 17.72 1.91 -2.82
N THR A 31 18.11 3.16 -3.09
CA THR A 31 17.26 4.34 -2.88
C THR A 31 16.13 4.41 -3.91
N SER A 32 16.42 4.07 -5.17
CA SER A 32 15.41 4.07 -6.23
C SER A 32 14.40 2.91 -6.06
N ALA A 33 14.87 1.74 -5.58
CA ALA A 33 13.99 0.63 -5.24
C ALA A 33 13.08 0.96 -4.05
N LEU A 34 13.61 1.59 -3.00
CA LEU A 34 12.84 2.03 -1.84
C LEU A 34 11.78 3.08 -2.21
N ALA A 35 12.14 4.08 -3.02
CA ALA A 35 11.20 5.09 -3.51
C ALA A 35 10.09 4.49 -4.39
N THR A 36 10.42 3.46 -5.18
CA THR A 36 9.42 2.73 -5.99
C THR A 36 8.49 1.91 -5.11
N ALA A 37 9.02 1.23 -4.09
CA ALA A 37 8.23 0.49 -3.12
C ALA A 37 7.28 1.42 -2.34
N ALA A 38 7.78 2.56 -1.85
CA ALA A 38 6.98 3.56 -1.15
C ALA A 38 5.84 4.09 -2.03
N ARG A 39 6.13 4.50 -3.27
CA ARG A 39 5.10 4.95 -4.22
C ARG A 39 4.06 3.87 -4.53
N THR A 40 4.48 2.62 -4.60
CA THR A 40 3.57 1.48 -4.83
C THR A 40 2.67 1.25 -3.62
N GLN A 41 3.22 1.36 -2.41
CA GLN A 41 2.46 1.28 -1.16
C GLN A 41 1.45 2.43 -1.05
N ASP A 42 1.86 3.66 -1.39
CA ASP A 42 0.96 4.83 -1.41
C ASP A 42 -0.20 4.63 -2.41
N ALA A 43 0.08 4.11 -3.61
CA ALA A 43 -0.93 3.84 -4.62
C ALA A 43 -1.92 2.74 -4.16
N ARG A 44 -1.41 1.68 -3.50
CA ARG A 44 -2.24 0.62 -2.94
C ARG A 44 -3.13 1.16 -1.81
N ALA A 45 -2.55 1.95 -0.91
CA ALA A 45 -3.29 2.56 0.19
C ALA A 45 -4.38 3.50 -0.32
N LEU A 46 -4.06 4.36 -1.30
CA LEU A 46 -5.03 5.25 -1.94
C LEU A 46 -6.18 4.46 -2.59
N SER A 47 -5.86 3.43 -3.38
CA SER A 47 -6.87 2.60 -4.05
C SER A 47 -7.82 1.92 -3.04
N TYR A 48 -7.27 1.49 -1.90
CA TYR A 48 -8.04 0.89 -0.83
C TYR A 48 -9.01 1.91 -0.20
N VAL A 49 -8.51 3.08 0.22
CA VAL A 49 -9.39 4.09 0.85
C VAL A 49 -10.40 4.66 -0.14
N GLU A 50 -10.06 4.78 -1.43
CA GLU A 50 -11.01 5.17 -2.47
C GLU A 50 -12.16 4.17 -2.57
N LYS A 51 -11.86 2.87 -2.51
CA LYS A 51 -12.88 1.82 -2.58
C LYS A 51 -13.76 1.79 -1.32
N GLU A 52 -13.16 1.84 -0.13
CA GLU A 52 -13.88 1.55 1.11
C GLU A 52 -14.42 2.81 1.82
N CYS A 53 -13.79 3.98 1.62
CA CYS A 53 -14.08 5.17 2.43
C CYS A 53 -14.73 6.33 1.65
N SER A 54 -14.61 6.35 0.32
CA SER A 54 -15.06 7.50 -0.51
C SER A 54 -16.58 7.71 -0.52
N GLY A 55 -17.36 6.69 -0.17
CA GLY A 55 -18.82 6.80 -0.11
C GLY A 55 -19.32 7.80 0.95
N CYS A 56 -18.53 8.05 1.99
CA CYS A 56 -18.87 8.96 3.07
C CYS A 56 -17.87 10.10 3.24
N HIS A 57 -16.56 9.83 3.07
CA HIS A 57 -15.50 10.78 3.40
C HIS A 57 -14.94 11.49 2.17
N ALA A 58 -14.51 12.73 2.37
CA ALA A 58 -13.57 13.36 1.46
C ALA A 58 -12.15 12.88 1.73
N LEU A 59 -11.54 12.22 0.74
CA LEU A 59 -10.22 11.58 0.87
C LEU A 59 -9.06 12.50 0.48
N ARG A 60 -9.34 13.63 -0.17
CA ARG A 60 -8.35 14.55 -0.73
C ARG A 60 -8.60 15.98 -0.23
N PRO A 61 -7.56 16.82 -0.15
CA PRO A 61 -7.71 18.22 0.23
C PRO A 61 -8.63 18.99 -0.73
N GLY A 62 -9.43 19.91 -0.16
CA GLY A 62 -10.30 20.80 -0.93
C GLY A 62 -11.54 20.14 -1.54
N VAL A 63 -11.86 18.92 -1.13
CA VAL A 63 -13.08 18.20 -1.52
C VAL A 63 -14.00 18.13 -0.32
N GLU A 64 -15.29 18.36 -0.51
CA GLU A 64 -16.26 18.19 0.56
C GLU A 64 -16.75 16.74 0.70
N PRO A 65 -16.94 16.26 1.94
CA PRO A 65 -17.43 14.90 2.17
C PRO A 65 -18.84 14.70 1.59
N PRO A 66 -19.11 13.56 0.93
CA PRO A 66 -20.47 13.20 0.53
C PRO A 66 -21.45 13.11 1.71
N ASN A 67 -20.97 12.64 2.87
CA ASN A 67 -21.72 12.66 4.12
C ASN A 67 -21.25 13.83 4.99
N PRO A 68 -22.08 14.86 5.24
CA PRO A 68 -21.70 16.03 6.05
C PRO A 68 -21.33 15.72 7.50
N GLN A 69 -21.71 14.55 8.03
CA GLN A 69 -21.35 14.10 9.37
C GLN A 69 -20.01 13.34 9.40
N ALA A 70 -19.48 12.95 8.24
CA ALA A 70 -18.20 12.27 8.12
C ALA A 70 -17.09 13.33 7.97
N PRO A 71 -16.09 13.40 8.87
CA PRO A 71 -15.01 14.35 8.74
C PRO A 71 -14.18 14.07 7.48
N SER A 72 -13.69 15.11 6.81
CA SER A 72 -12.68 14.94 5.75
C SER A 72 -11.42 14.28 6.33
N PHE A 73 -10.69 13.51 5.52
CA PHE A 73 -9.44 12.90 5.98
C PHE A 73 -8.38 13.95 6.35
N VAL A 74 -8.41 15.14 5.72
CA VAL A 74 -7.56 16.27 6.14
C VAL A 74 -7.92 16.73 7.56
N THR A 75 -9.21 16.78 7.90
CA THR A 75 -9.67 17.09 9.27
C THR A 75 -9.21 16.02 10.27
N VAL A 76 -9.35 14.74 9.93
CA VAL A 76 -8.88 13.63 10.78
C VAL A 76 -7.37 13.74 11.01
N ALA A 77 -6.61 13.97 9.94
CA ALA A 77 -5.14 14.05 9.98
C ALA A 77 -4.61 15.26 10.74
N ASN A 78 -5.33 16.38 10.81
CA ASN A 78 -4.78 17.63 11.34
C ASN A 78 -5.49 18.17 12.58
N GLY A 79 -6.77 17.83 12.81
CA GLY A 79 -7.61 18.49 13.81
C GLY A 79 -8.12 17.60 14.95
N MET A 80 -8.10 16.28 14.80
CA MET A 80 -8.78 15.37 15.74
C MET A 80 -7.87 14.68 16.75
N GLY A 81 -6.58 15.02 16.79
CA GLY A 81 -5.63 14.46 17.76
C GLY A 81 -5.28 12.98 17.55
N PHE A 82 -5.70 12.38 16.43
CA PHE A 82 -5.29 11.03 16.04
C PHE A 82 -3.79 10.94 15.77
N THR A 83 -3.18 9.84 16.19
CA THR A 83 -1.89 9.33 15.70
C THR A 83 -2.16 8.18 14.72
N GLU A 84 -1.14 7.74 13.98
CA GLU A 84 -1.26 6.56 13.11
C GLU A 84 -1.67 5.31 13.88
N GLU A 85 -1.04 5.08 15.04
CA GLU A 85 -1.36 3.97 15.95
C GLU A 85 -2.82 4.02 16.43
N LYS A 86 -3.28 5.19 16.89
CA LYS A 86 -4.67 5.35 17.33
C LYS A 86 -5.67 5.14 16.20
N LEU A 87 -5.33 5.50 14.96
CA LEU A 87 -6.19 5.18 13.81
C LEU A 87 -6.24 3.69 13.53
N ARG A 88 -5.11 2.99 13.62
CA ARG A 88 -5.09 1.52 13.45
C ARG A 88 -5.94 0.81 14.49
N GLU A 89 -5.79 1.20 15.75
CA GLU A 89 -6.60 0.67 16.86
C GLU A 89 -8.09 0.96 16.64
N PHE A 90 -8.41 2.23 16.32
CA PHE A 90 -9.76 2.67 15.98
C PHE A 90 -10.39 1.79 14.89
N PHE A 91 -9.68 1.54 13.78
CA PHE A 91 -10.22 0.71 12.70
C PHE A 91 -10.37 -0.78 13.03
N GLN A 92 -9.61 -1.29 14.00
CA GLN A 92 -9.65 -2.69 14.42
C GLN A 92 -10.67 -2.94 15.53
N ASP A 93 -11.07 -1.94 16.30
CA ASP A 93 -12.04 -2.14 17.39
C ASP A 93 -13.50 -2.21 16.90
N GLY A 94 -13.78 -1.84 15.64
CA GLY A 94 -15.08 -2.10 14.99
C GLY A 94 -16.22 -1.11 15.28
N HIS A 95 -16.04 -0.22 16.26
CA HIS A 95 -16.99 0.81 16.73
C HIS A 95 -18.40 0.32 17.09
N ASP A 96 -18.57 0.00 18.36
CA ASP A 96 -19.86 0.04 19.05
C ASP A 96 -20.13 1.46 19.61
N ASP A 97 -20.60 2.39 18.75
CA ASP A 97 -21.32 3.66 19.08
C ASP A 97 -20.56 4.77 19.89
N PRO A 98 -20.81 6.09 19.67
CA PRO A 98 -21.88 6.69 18.89
C PRO A 98 -21.38 7.58 17.75
N MET A 99 -20.88 7.01 16.65
CA MET A 99 -20.71 7.72 15.38
C MET A 99 -20.71 6.77 14.16
N ALA A 100 -21.88 6.66 13.50
CA ALA A 100 -22.18 6.42 12.07
C ALA A 100 -21.18 5.70 11.11
N MET A 101 -20.21 4.93 11.58
CA MET A 101 -19.23 4.20 10.77
C MET A 101 -18.88 2.89 11.46
N SER A 102 -19.72 1.87 11.23
CA SER A 102 -19.46 0.49 11.67
C SER A 102 -18.53 -0.18 10.67
N ILE A 103 -17.22 0.01 10.82
CA ILE A 103 -16.21 -0.69 10.02
C ILE A 103 -15.25 -1.42 10.96
N HIS A 104 -14.92 -2.65 10.59
CA HIS A 104 -13.87 -3.43 11.22
C HIS A 104 -12.88 -3.85 10.12
N LEU A 105 -11.67 -3.33 10.22
CA LEU A 105 -10.61 -3.59 9.24
C LEU A 105 -9.63 -4.62 9.79
N THR A 106 -9.07 -5.43 8.89
CA THR A 106 -7.90 -6.26 9.25
C THR A 106 -6.70 -5.37 9.58
N GLU A 107 -5.68 -5.93 10.23
CA GLU A 107 -4.46 -5.19 10.59
C GLU A 107 -3.82 -4.51 9.37
N ASP A 108 -3.68 -5.23 8.25
CA ASP A 108 -3.09 -4.70 7.01
C ASP A 108 -3.91 -3.56 6.41
N GLU A 109 -5.24 -3.67 6.45
CA GLU A 109 -6.15 -2.64 5.95
C GLU A 109 -6.15 -1.39 6.84
N ALA A 110 -6.15 -1.59 8.16
CA ALA A 110 -6.02 -0.53 9.14
C ALA A 110 -4.68 0.21 8.96
N ASN A 111 -3.59 -0.52 8.71
CA ASN A 111 -2.28 0.06 8.41
C ASN A 111 -2.34 0.93 7.13
N MET A 112 -2.93 0.42 6.05
CA MET A 112 -3.06 1.18 4.80
C MET A 112 -3.89 2.45 4.98
N ALA A 113 -5.05 2.37 5.64
CA ALA A 113 -5.93 3.51 5.86
C ALA A 113 -5.28 4.56 6.76
N ALA A 114 -4.67 4.13 7.88
CA ALA A 114 -4.00 5.03 8.81
C ALA A 114 -2.80 5.73 8.16
N ALA A 115 -1.95 5.00 7.43
CA ALA A 115 -0.81 5.57 6.72
C ALA A 115 -1.25 6.61 5.69
N TYR A 116 -2.30 6.31 4.90
CA TYR A 116 -2.84 7.26 3.94
C TYR A 116 -3.37 8.53 4.62
N ILE A 117 -4.20 8.41 5.66
CA ILE A 117 -4.72 9.58 6.39
C ILE A 117 -3.58 10.41 6.96
N MET A 118 -2.57 9.76 7.55
CA MET A 118 -1.41 10.46 8.14
C MET A 118 -0.53 11.13 7.09
N SER A 119 -0.49 10.63 5.86
CA SER A 119 0.21 11.29 4.75
C SER A 119 -0.36 12.68 4.40
N LEU A 120 -1.62 12.95 4.79
CA LEU A 120 -2.28 14.26 4.59
C LEU A 120 -1.99 15.26 5.72
N ARG A 121 -1.18 14.88 6.70
CA ARG A 121 -0.81 15.77 7.80
C ARG A 121 0.11 16.87 7.29
N SER A 122 -0.20 18.11 7.63
CA SER A 122 0.66 19.25 7.31
C SER A 122 1.93 19.20 8.17
N PRO A 123 3.10 19.60 7.62
CA PRO A 123 4.28 19.87 8.42
C PRO A 123 3.94 20.89 9.52
N ARG A 124 4.48 20.68 10.73
CA ARG A 124 4.35 21.64 11.83
C ARG A 124 5.29 22.82 11.66
#